data_AF-K2NGZ3-F1
#
_entry.id   AF-K2NGZ3-F1
#
_cell.length_a   1.000
_cell.length_b   1.000
_cell.length_c   1.000
_cell.angle_alpha   90.00
_cell.angle_beta   90.00
_cell.angle_gamma   90.00
#
_symmetry.space_group_name_H-M   'P 1'
#
loop_
_entity.id
_entity.type
_entity.pdbx_description
1 polymer ?
#
loop_
_entity_poly.entity_id
_entity_poly.type
_entity_poly.pdbx_seq_one_letter_code
_entity_poly.pdbx_strand_id
1 'polypeptide(L)'
;MSRRVFTSAVLLPLLIVMMCCGICGATPAIEEVGKNDLINIQKLQSVNLFVPQKTPVLPKEGGGEGTRRNSFVSPSLVSAGGVMAVIAEGFMPHVSSGGTKLQALQSDIVAVHLNSSWGLASLVAEVDNGTLRAHTVFRTAKERDFVGIASSPKTVSQGNKVFLIVGSHKLKHDTSDNSWTPGDLDVQLVVGEATQSPDGKPSGMIKWGDPKPLLKKETLQTEDRVNYIFPGAGSGVLMENGMLVFPVGGVDKAGKSVSMIVYSRDNGSSWVLSEGVS
;
A
#
# COMPACT_ATOMS: atom_id res chain seq x y z
N MET A 1 6.77 33.43 -37.94
CA MET A 1 6.42 31.99 -37.89
C MET A 1 6.84 31.44 -36.54
N SER A 2 5.86 31.20 -35.68
CA SER A 2 6.05 30.79 -34.29
C SER A 2 6.40 29.30 -34.23
N ARG A 3 7.60 28.98 -33.74
CA ARG A 3 7.99 27.61 -33.36
C ARG A 3 7.37 27.33 -32.00
N ARG A 4 6.26 26.56 -31.97
CA ARG A 4 5.74 26.01 -30.72
C ARG A 4 6.65 24.85 -30.31
N VAL A 5 7.43 25.10 -29.26
CA VAL A 5 8.12 24.07 -28.49
C VAL A 5 7.03 23.32 -27.71
N PHE A 6 6.71 22.09 -28.10
CA PHE A 6 5.80 21.26 -27.34
C PHE A 6 6.49 20.87 -26.04
N THR A 7 5.87 21.27 -24.94
CA THR A 7 6.22 20.97 -23.55
C THR A 7 6.23 19.46 -23.30
N SER A 8 7.41 18.86 -23.39
CA SER A 8 7.72 17.47 -23.05
C SER A 8 7.83 17.28 -21.53
N ALA A 9 6.75 17.57 -20.79
CA ALA A 9 6.67 17.29 -19.35
C ALA A 9 5.55 16.30 -18.99
N VAL A 10 4.51 16.18 -19.81
CA VAL A 10 3.34 15.32 -19.55
C VAL A 10 3.58 13.86 -19.95
N LEU A 11 4.53 13.59 -20.84
CA LEU A 11 4.89 12.22 -21.26
C LEU A 11 5.72 11.47 -20.21
N LEU A 12 6.45 12.18 -19.35
CA LEU A 12 7.30 11.57 -18.32
C LEU A 12 6.52 10.87 -17.18
N PRO A 13 5.43 11.45 -16.62
CA PRO A 13 4.67 10.76 -15.57
C PRO A 13 3.90 9.54 -16.11
N LEU A 14 3.49 9.53 -17.39
CA LEU A 14 2.85 8.37 -18.02
C LEU A 14 3.83 7.20 -18.24
N LEU A 15 5.10 7.50 -18.53
CA LEU A 15 6.11 6.47 -18.83
C LEU A 15 6.55 5.70 -17.58
N ILE A 16 6.55 6.33 -16.40
CA ILE A 16 6.91 5.67 -15.14
C ILE A 16 5.87 4.61 -14.73
N VAL A 17 4.59 4.80 -15.11
CA VAL A 17 3.50 3.88 -14.76
C VAL A 17 3.38 2.70 -15.75
N MET A 18 3.83 2.86 -17.00
CA MET A 18 3.63 1.85 -18.06
C MET A 18 4.81 0.87 -18.27
N MET A 19 6.01 1.13 -17.74
CA MET A 19 7.17 0.23 -17.93
C MET A 19 7.37 -0.84 -16.84
N CYS A 20 6.49 -0.95 -15.85
CA CYS A 20 6.56 -2.01 -14.82
C CYS A 20 5.52 -3.14 -15.00
N CYS A 21 4.97 -3.30 -16.21
CA CYS A 21 4.04 -4.38 -16.54
C CYS A 21 4.62 -5.28 -17.65
N GLY A 22 5.81 -5.83 -17.39
CA GLY A 22 6.20 -7.09 -18.02
C GLY A 22 5.39 -8.22 -17.39
N ILE A 23 4.70 -9.01 -18.22
CA ILE A 23 3.98 -10.22 -17.80
C ILE A 23 5.02 -11.20 -17.23
N CYS A 24 5.24 -11.16 -15.93
CA CYS A 24 5.98 -12.19 -15.23
C CYS A 24 4.97 -13.22 -14.73
N GLY A 25 4.64 -14.18 -15.60
CA GLY A 25 4.03 -15.42 -15.14
C GLY A 25 5.07 -16.15 -14.29
N ALA A 26 4.89 -16.12 -12.96
CA ALA A 26 5.72 -16.91 -12.06
C ALA A 26 5.33 -18.39 -12.17
N THR A 27 5.99 -19.11 -13.07
CA THR A 27 6.12 -20.57 -13.00
C THR A 27 7.07 -20.88 -11.84
N PRO A 28 6.84 -21.93 -11.02
CA PRO A 28 7.83 -22.34 -10.03
C PRO A 28 9.15 -22.66 -10.75
N ALA A 29 10.21 -21.92 -10.46
CA ALA A 29 11.54 -22.21 -10.95
C ALA A 29 12.03 -23.49 -10.26
N ILE A 30 12.00 -24.60 -10.99
CA ILE A 30 12.96 -25.68 -10.79
C ILE A 30 14.05 -25.40 -11.83
N GLU A 31 15.03 -24.58 -11.47
CA GLU A 31 16.26 -24.47 -12.25
C GLU A 31 17.32 -25.34 -11.60
N GLU A 32 17.89 -26.25 -12.40
CA GLU A 32 19.04 -27.04 -12.01
C GLU A 32 20.22 -26.13 -11.67
N VAL A 33 20.85 -26.43 -10.53
CA VAL A 33 21.96 -25.67 -9.97
C VAL A 33 23.18 -25.75 -10.90
N GLY A 34 23.39 -24.68 -11.66
CA GLY A 34 24.72 -24.35 -12.19
C GLY A 34 25.63 -23.93 -11.04
N LYS A 35 26.71 -24.68 -10.84
CA LYS A 35 27.78 -24.41 -9.86
C LYS A 35 28.29 -22.97 -9.95
N ASN A 36 27.91 -22.13 -9.01
CA ASN A 36 28.60 -20.89 -8.67
C ASN A 36 28.64 -20.76 -7.14
N ASP A 37 29.80 -21.06 -6.55
CA ASP A 37 30.08 -21.20 -5.11
C ASP A 37 30.07 -19.87 -4.31
N LEU A 38 29.27 -18.86 -4.70
CA LEU A 38 29.24 -17.55 -4.02
C LEU A 38 27.87 -17.11 -3.48
N ILE A 39 26.82 -17.90 -3.64
CA ILE A 39 25.63 -17.77 -2.81
C ILE A 39 25.16 -19.16 -2.43
N ASN A 40 25.58 -19.62 -1.25
CA ASN A 40 25.00 -20.80 -0.63
C ASN A 40 23.59 -20.41 -0.13
N ILE A 41 22.66 -20.16 -1.05
CA ILE A 41 21.21 -20.05 -0.79
C ILE A 41 20.77 -21.45 -0.41
N GLN A 42 21.13 -21.86 0.80
CA GLN A 42 20.70 -23.08 1.42
C GLN A 42 19.17 -23.04 1.49
N LYS A 43 18.51 -23.64 0.48
CA LYS A 43 17.06 -23.88 0.36
C LYS A 43 16.22 -22.95 1.25
N LEU A 44 16.19 -21.66 0.94
CA LEU A 44 15.37 -20.69 1.65
C LEU A 44 13.91 -21.13 1.50
N GLN A 45 13.30 -21.52 2.61
CA GLN A 45 11.89 -21.87 2.64
C GLN A 45 11.06 -20.58 2.60
N SER A 46 10.07 -20.53 1.71
CA SER A 46 9.21 -19.36 1.51
C SER A 46 7.74 -19.79 1.46
N VAL A 47 6.84 -18.89 1.86
CA VAL A 47 5.39 -19.10 1.82
C VAL A 47 4.72 -17.97 1.07
N ASN A 48 3.74 -18.30 0.23
CA ASN A 48 2.96 -17.31 -0.51
C ASN A 48 1.69 -16.94 0.26
N LEU A 49 1.67 -15.75 0.87
CA LEU A 49 0.50 -15.24 1.60
C LEU A 49 -0.55 -14.63 0.67
N PHE A 50 -0.06 -13.89 -0.34
CA PHE A 50 -0.87 -13.17 -1.30
C PHE A 50 -0.69 -13.75 -2.70
N VAL A 51 -1.61 -14.63 -3.10
CA VAL A 51 -1.59 -15.27 -4.41
C VAL A 51 -2.73 -14.70 -5.26
N PRO A 52 -2.42 -14.05 -6.40
CA PRO A 52 -3.41 -13.55 -7.34
C PRO A 52 -4.48 -14.58 -7.67
N GLN A 53 -5.75 -14.16 -7.70
CA GLN A 53 -6.93 -15.00 -7.95
C GLN A 53 -7.16 -16.16 -6.96
N LYS A 54 -6.26 -16.40 -5.98
CA LYS A 54 -6.39 -17.51 -5.02
C LYS A 54 -6.62 -17.05 -3.59
N THR A 55 -5.91 -16.03 -3.11
CA THR A 55 -6.09 -15.53 -1.74
C THR A 55 -7.44 -14.78 -1.59
N PRO A 56 -8.36 -15.23 -0.71
CA PRO A 56 -9.58 -14.49 -0.39
C PRO A 56 -9.27 -13.24 0.42
N VAL A 57 -9.88 -12.12 0.01
CA VAL A 57 -9.89 -10.87 0.78
C VAL A 57 -11.29 -10.63 1.34
N LEU A 58 -11.40 -10.69 2.66
CA LEU A 58 -12.63 -10.42 3.40
C LEU A 58 -12.79 -8.91 3.66
N PRO A 59 -14.02 -8.42 3.83
CA PRO A 59 -14.29 -7.07 4.33
C PRO A 59 -13.65 -6.79 5.70
N LYS A 60 -13.45 -5.50 5.99
CA LYS A 60 -12.86 -4.99 7.26
C LYS A 60 -13.57 -5.51 8.52
N GLU A 61 -14.91 -5.57 8.49
CA GLU A 61 -15.72 -5.95 9.66
C GLU A 61 -15.81 -7.47 9.88
N GLY A 62 -15.22 -8.27 8.98
CA GLY A 62 -15.38 -9.72 8.97
C GLY A 62 -16.73 -10.16 8.40
N GLY A 63 -16.82 -11.42 7.97
CA GLY A 63 -18.01 -11.97 7.31
C GLY A 63 -18.19 -11.51 5.85
N GLY A 64 -19.08 -12.19 5.12
CA GLY A 64 -19.31 -11.97 3.69
C GLY A 64 -18.40 -12.81 2.78
N GLU A 65 -18.71 -12.82 1.48
CA GLU A 65 -17.93 -13.56 0.49
C GLU A 65 -16.58 -12.86 0.24
N GLY A 66 -15.49 -13.62 0.37
CA GLY A 66 -14.15 -13.12 0.12
C GLY A 66 -13.93 -12.84 -1.36
N THR A 67 -13.59 -11.60 -1.69
CA THR A 67 -13.31 -11.20 -3.08
C THR A 67 -11.86 -11.52 -3.46
N ARG A 68 -11.60 -11.75 -4.74
CA ARG A 68 -10.25 -12.01 -5.27
C ARG A 68 -9.62 -10.71 -5.79
N ARG A 69 -8.29 -10.72 -5.90
CA ARG A 69 -7.48 -9.64 -6.49
C ARG A 69 -6.68 -10.18 -7.66
N ASN A 70 -6.48 -9.33 -8.66
CA ASN A 70 -5.68 -9.65 -9.85
C ASN A 70 -4.18 -9.61 -9.57
N SER A 71 -3.75 -8.81 -8.61
CA SER A 71 -2.36 -8.74 -8.15
C SER A 71 -2.29 -8.19 -6.73
N PHE A 72 -1.16 -8.45 -6.08
CA PHE A 72 -0.78 -7.85 -4.80
C PHE A 72 0.62 -7.26 -4.94
N VAL A 73 0.81 -6.00 -4.58
CA VAL A 73 2.09 -5.28 -4.75
C VAL A 73 2.36 -4.35 -3.57
N SER A 74 3.56 -3.74 -3.57
CA SER A 74 4.01 -2.78 -2.56
C SER A 74 3.83 -3.28 -1.13
N PRO A 75 4.45 -4.41 -0.76
CA PRO A 75 4.24 -4.99 0.56
C PRO A 75 4.82 -4.11 1.67
N SER A 76 4.16 -4.10 2.82
CA SER A 76 4.64 -3.52 4.07
C SER A 76 4.46 -4.52 5.20
N LEU A 77 5.47 -4.65 6.06
CA LEU A 77 5.49 -5.60 7.16
C LEU A 77 5.65 -4.87 8.49
N VAL A 78 4.82 -5.21 9.46
CA VAL A 78 4.87 -4.60 10.80
C VAL A 78 4.54 -5.62 11.88
N SER A 79 5.11 -5.42 13.07
CA SER A 79 4.78 -6.15 14.29
C SER A 79 4.39 -5.19 15.40
N ALA A 80 3.28 -5.44 16.08
CA ALA A 80 2.79 -4.65 17.20
C ALA A 80 2.02 -5.55 18.18
N GLY A 81 2.24 -5.40 19.48
CA GLY A 81 1.49 -6.14 20.50
C GLY A 81 1.51 -7.67 20.33
N GLY A 82 2.56 -8.25 19.74
CA GLY A 82 2.65 -9.70 19.44
C GLY A 82 1.86 -10.18 18.21
N VAL A 83 1.30 -9.25 17.42
CA VAL A 83 0.66 -9.52 16.14
C VAL A 83 1.53 -8.95 15.03
N MET A 84 1.84 -9.77 14.04
CA MET A 84 2.47 -9.36 12.80
C MET A 84 1.40 -9.13 11.73
N ALA A 85 1.57 -8.10 10.89
CA ALA A 85 0.69 -7.85 9.76
C ALA A 85 1.52 -7.71 8.48
N VAL A 86 1.15 -8.47 7.46
CA VAL A 86 1.67 -8.34 6.10
C VAL A 86 0.62 -7.60 5.29
N ILE A 87 0.96 -6.40 4.83
CA ILE A 87 0.06 -5.45 4.18
C ILE A 87 0.47 -5.31 2.73
N ALA A 88 -0.50 -5.20 1.81
CA ALA A 88 -0.23 -4.99 0.39
C ALA A 88 -1.34 -4.18 -0.27
N GLU A 89 -1.03 -3.58 -1.42
CA GLU A 89 -2.04 -3.12 -2.37
C GLU A 89 -2.68 -4.34 -3.03
N GLY A 90 -4.00 -4.42 -3.05
CA GLY A 90 -4.75 -5.46 -3.75
C GLY A 90 -5.51 -4.86 -4.93
N PHE A 91 -5.08 -5.19 -6.15
CA PHE A 91 -5.71 -4.67 -7.36
C PHE A 91 -6.90 -5.50 -7.82
N MET A 92 -7.93 -4.83 -8.34
CA MET A 92 -9.07 -5.46 -8.99
C MET A 92 -9.51 -4.63 -10.20
N PRO A 93 -10.11 -5.25 -11.21
CA PRO A 93 -10.59 -4.52 -12.36
C PRO A 93 -11.83 -3.70 -12.00
N HIS A 94 -11.92 -2.50 -12.56
CA HIS A 94 -13.11 -1.69 -12.56
C HIS A 94 -13.54 -1.42 -13.99
N VAL A 95 -14.83 -1.64 -14.29
CA VAL A 95 -15.38 -1.42 -15.62
C VAL A 95 -16.45 -0.34 -15.48
N SER A 96 -16.32 0.75 -16.23
CA SER A 96 -17.35 1.79 -16.30
C SER A 96 -18.65 1.19 -16.85
N SER A 97 -19.77 1.67 -16.33
CA SER A 97 -21.10 1.23 -16.79
C SER A 97 -21.50 2.00 -18.04
N GLY A 98 -21.31 1.42 -19.23
CA GLY A 98 -21.85 1.97 -20.48
C GLY A 98 -20.97 1.76 -21.73
N GLY A 99 -21.37 0.81 -22.58
CA GLY A 99 -21.04 0.75 -24.01
C GLY A 99 -19.61 0.34 -24.40
N THR A 100 -18.59 1.06 -23.94
CA THR A 100 -17.21 0.90 -24.42
C THR A 100 -16.27 0.70 -23.23
N LYS A 101 -15.97 -0.57 -22.94
CA LYS A 101 -15.27 -1.05 -21.73
C LYS A 101 -13.79 -0.59 -21.69
N LEU A 102 -13.52 0.62 -21.20
CA LEU A 102 -12.19 0.91 -20.67
C LEU A 102 -12.11 0.45 -19.23
N GLN A 103 -11.29 -0.57 -19.02
CA GLN A 103 -11.04 -1.13 -17.71
C GLN A 103 -10.03 -0.23 -16.98
N ALA A 104 -10.49 0.45 -15.94
CA ALA A 104 -9.60 1.04 -14.95
C ALA A 104 -9.18 -0.03 -13.94
N LEU A 105 -8.08 0.22 -13.24
CA LEU A 105 -7.74 -0.54 -12.05
C LEU A 105 -8.35 0.15 -10.83
N GLN A 106 -8.82 -0.65 -9.89
CA GLN A 106 -9.12 -0.24 -8.52
C GLN A 106 -8.08 -0.89 -7.62
N SER A 107 -7.69 -0.24 -6.54
CA SER A 107 -6.93 -0.89 -5.46
C SER A 107 -7.48 -0.54 -4.08
N ASP A 108 -7.41 -1.52 -3.19
CA ASP A 108 -7.60 -1.39 -1.75
C ASP A 108 -6.29 -1.77 -1.06
N ILE A 109 -6.12 -1.39 0.20
CA ILE A 109 -5.05 -1.97 1.04
C ILE A 109 -5.62 -3.15 1.80
N VAL A 110 -4.90 -4.27 1.76
CA VAL A 110 -5.27 -5.52 2.41
C VAL A 110 -4.19 -5.94 3.39
N ALA A 111 -4.55 -6.71 4.41
CA ALA A 111 -3.61 -7.26 5.36
C ALA A 111 -3.92 -8.73 5.69
N VAL A 112 -2.86 -9.50 5.89
CA VAL A 112 -2.88 -10.78 6.57
C VAL A 112 -2.31 -10.57 7.96
N HIS A 113 -3.04 -11.00 8.99
CA HIS A 113 -2.54 -11.01 10.37
C HIS A 113 -1.93 -12.36 10.69
N LEU A 114 -0.82 -12.33 11.42
CA LEU A 114 -0.01 -13.48 11.80
C LEU A 114 0.37 -13.35 13.28
N ASN A 115 0.60 -14.47 13.96
CA ASN A 115 1.19 -14.42 15.28
C ASN A 115 2.70 -14.16 15.12
N SER A 116 3.23 -13.15 15.82
CA SER A 116 4.64 -12.80 15.69
C SER A 116 5.59 -13.86 16.28
N SER A 117 5.08 -14.80 17.08
CA SER A 117 5.87 -15.91 17.63
C SER A 117 5.91 -17.14 16.72
N TRP A 118 5.17 -17.15 15.61
CA TRP A 118 5.15 -18.29 14.70
C TRP A 118 6.51 -18.47 14.01
N GLY A 119 7.02 -19.70 14.08
CA GLY A 119 8.07 -20.15 13.19
C GLY A 119 7.53 -20.44 11.79
N LEU A 120 8.44 -20.59 10.82
CA LEU A 120 8.07 -20.83 9.43
C LEU A 120 7.22 -22.09 9.22
N ALA A 121 7.48 -23.17 9.98
CA ALA A 121 6.69 -24.40 9.89
C ALA A 121 5.21 -24.17 10.28
N SER A 122 4.94 -23.37 11.31
CA SER A 122 3.58 -23.01 11.71
C SER A 122 2.90 -22.17 10.63
N LEU A 123 3.63 -21.23 10.02
CA LEU A 123 3.12 -20.42 8.92
C LEU A 123 2.77 -21.27 7.69
N VAL A 124 3.63 -22.21 7.30
CA VAL A 124 3.39 -23.16 6.21
C VAL A 124 2.12 -23.96 6.50
N ALA A 125 1.98 -24.52 7.70
CA ALA A 125 0.81 -25.31 8.08
C ALA A 125 -0.50 -24.51 8.00
N GLU A 126 -0.51 -23.24 8.44
CA GLU A 126 -1.70 -22.37 8.33
C GLU A 126 -2.06 -22.03 6.87
N VAL A 127 -1.05 -21.84 6.02
CA VAL A 127 -1.30 -21.60 4.59
C VAL A 127 -1.81 -22.86 3.90
N ASP A 128 -1.22 -24.02 4.17
CA ASP A 128 -1.63 -25.31 3.60
C ASP A 128 -3.04 -25.70 4.04
N ASN A 129 -3.42 -25.38 5.28
CA ASN A 129 -4.77 -25.60 5.79
C ASN A 129 -5.81 -24.62 5.23
N GLY A 130 -5.39 -23.56 4.52
CA GLY A 130 -6.30 -22.56 3.93
C GLY A 130 -7.10 -21.74 4.95
N THR A 131 -6.61 -21.69 6.19
CA THR A 131 -7.22 -20.96 7.31
C THR A 131 -6.92 -19.47 7.25
N LEU A 132 -5.77 -19.12 6.67
CA LEU A 132 -5.29 -17.75 6.57
C LEU A 132 -6.16 -16.91 5.63
N ARG A 133 -6.63 -15.77 6.13
CA ARG A 133 -7.48 -14.83 5.40
C ARG A 133 -6.82 -13.46 5.33
N ALA A 134 -6.91 -12.84 4.16
CA ALA A 134 -6.63 -11.42 4.04
C ALA A 134 -7.89 -10.61 4.35
N HIS A 135 -7.71 -9.41 4.88
CA HIS A 135 -8.78 -8.48 5.20
C HIS A 135 -8.50 -7.12 4.58
N THR A 136 -9.52 -6.44 4.07
CA THR A 136 -9.39 -5.03 3.65
C THR A 136 -9.17 -4.15 4.87
N VAL A 137 -8.09 -3.36 4.88
CA VAL A 137 -7.75 -2.41 5.96
C VAL A 137 -8.00 -0.96 5.56
N PHE A 138 -7.85 -0.65 4.28
CA PHE A 138 -8.23 0.63 3.68
C PHE A 138 -8.99 0.34 2.39
N ARG A 139 -10.23 0.83 2.31
CA ARG A 139 -11.09 0.62 1.14
C ARG A 139 -11.24 1.92 0.37
N THR A 140 -11.01 1.86 -0.93
CA THR A 140 -11.27 3.00 -1.81
C THR A 140 -12.75 3.10 -2.19
N ALA A 141 -13.18 4.33 -2.44
CA ALA A 141 -14.52 4.59 -2.96
C ALA A 141 -14.57 4.26 -4.46
N LYS A 142 -15.75 3.82 -4.93
CA LYS A 142 -16.02 3.60 -6.34
C LYS A 142 -17.46 3.97 -6.64
N GLU A 143 -17.68 4.65 -7.75
CA GLU A 143 -18.99 5.01 -8.28
C GLU A 143 -18.97 4.87 -9.82
N ARG A 144 -20.01 5.34 -10.51
CA ARG A 144 -20.10 5.24 -11.98
C ARG A 144 -18.96 5.97 -12.67
N ASP A 145 -18.67 7.18 -12.23
CA ASP A 145 -17.79 8.12 -12.94
C ASP A 145 -16.43 8.28 -12.23
N PHE A 146 -16.17 7.51 -11.17
CA PHE A 146 -14.84 7.45 -10.57
C PHE A 146 -14.55 6.11 -9.88
N VAL A 147 -13.26 5.77 -9.84
CA VAL A 147 -12.75 4.64 -9.06
C VAL A 147 -11.54 5.08 -8.25
N GLY A 148 -11.43 4.61 -7.01
CA GLY A 148 -10.30 4.97 -6.16
C GLY A 148 -9.11 4.02 -6.30
N ILE A 149 -7.93 4.59 -6.07
CA ILE A 149 -6.64 3.92 -6.05
C ILE A 149 -6.01 4.19 -4.69
N ALA A 150 -5.68 3.10 -3.99
CA ALA A 150 -4.83 3.10 -2.81
C ALA A 150 -3.44 2.61 -3.20
N SER A 151 -2.39 3.32 -2.78
CA SER A 151 -1.02 3.01 -3.16
C SER A 151 -0.02 3.22 -2.03
N SER A 152 1.12 2.53 -2.14
CA SER A 152 2.29 2.65 -1.27
C SER A 152 1.94 2.57 0.22
N PRO A 153 1.32 1.47 0.70
CA PRO A 153 1.07 1.32 2.13
C PRO A 153 2.40 1.30 2.87
N LYS A 154 2.52 2.11 3.93
CA LYS A 154 3.72 2.21 4.75
C LYS A 154 3.35 2.21 6.21
N THR A 155 4.06 1.43 7.01
CA THR A 155 3.71 1.18 8.42
C THR A 155 4.83 1.53 9.38
N VAL A 156 4.44 1.92 10.60
CA VAL A 156 5.29 1.98 11.79
C VAL A 156 4.46 1.56 13.00
N SER A 157 5.07 0.96 14.02
CA SER A 157 4.37 0.55 15.24
C SER A 157 4.99 1.15 16.49
N GLN A 158 4.16 1.30 17.53
CA GLN A 158 4.57 1.67 18.88
C GLN A 158 3.64 0.97 19.88
N GLY A 159 4.21 0.14 20.75
CA GLY A 159 3.44 -0.71 21.66
C GLY A 159 2.53 -1.68 20.89
N ASN A 160 1.23 -1.60 21.14
CA ASN A 160 0.22 -2.38 20.42
C ASN A 160 -0.42 -1.63 19.24
N LYS A 161 -0.01 -0.38 18.97
CA LYS A 161 -0.54 0.41 17.86
C LYS A 161 0.28 0.25 16.60
N VAL A 162 -0.40 0.24 15.46
CA VAL A 162 0.17 0.34 14.12
C VAL A 162 -0.37 1.60 13.46
N PHE A 163 0.52 2.40 12.90
CA PHE A 163 0.19 3.55 12.07
C PHE A 163 0.48 3.17 10.63
N LEU A 164 -0.55 3.19 9.78
CA LEU A 164 -0.47 2.89 8.37
C LEU A 164 -0.79 4.15 7.58
N ILE A 165 0.15 4.61 6.74
CA ILE A 165 -0.12 5.67 5.77
C ILE A 165 -0.29 5.08 4.36
N VAL A 166 -1.18 5.68 3.59
CA VAL A 166 -1.60 5.19 2.27
C VAL A 166 -1.80 6.38 1.33
N GLY A 167 -1.22 6.33 0.13
CA GLY A 167 -1.55 7.25 -0.94
C GLY A 167 -2.95 6.93 -1.48
N SER A 168 -3.81 7.93 -1.62
CA SER A 168 -5.20 7.77 -2.02
C SER A 168 -5.57 8.82 -3.05
N HIS A 169 -6.00 8.40 -4.23
CA HIS A 169 -6.57 9.29 -5.24
C HIS A 169 -7.74 8.64 -5.96
N LYS A 170 -8.50 9.43 -6.72
CA LYS A 170 -9.60 8.96 -7.55
C LYS A 170 -9.21 9.10 -9.01
N LEU A 171 -9.40 8.05 -9.81
CA LEU A 171 -9.47 8.15 -11.26
C LEU A 171 -10.89 8.57 -11.63
N LYS A 172 -11.04 9.69 -12.33
CA LYS A 172 -12.33 10.14 -12.86
C LYS A 172 -12.48 9.69 -14.30
N HIS A 173 -13.65 9.16 -14.64
CA HIS A 173 -14.01 8.78 -16.01
C HIS A 173 -14.57 9.99 -16.74
N ASP A 174 -13.94 10.36 -17.84
CA ASP A 174 -14.54 11.28 -18.81
C ASP A 174 -15.20 10.45 -19.91
N THR A 175 -16.52 10.63 -20.04
CA THR A 175 -17.34 9.87 -21.00
C THR A 175 -17.23 10.41 -22.43
N SER A 176 -16.76 11.65 -22.59
CA SER A 176 -16.67 12.31 -23.90
C SER A 176 -15.51 11.78 -24.75
N ASP A 177 -14.36 11.53 -24.10
CA ASP A 177 -13.16 10.97 -24.72
C ASP A 177 -12.89 9.52 -24.33
N ASN A 178 -13.74 8.97 -23.45
CA ASN A 178 -13.58 7.67 -22.82
C ASN A 178 -12.16 7.57 -22.23
N SER A 179 -11.85 8.39 -21.23
CA SER A 179 -10.53 8.37 -20.59
C SER A 179 -10.65 8.34 -19.06
N TRP A 180 -9.58 7.94 -18.40
CA TRP A 180 -9.46 7.97 -16.95
C TRP A 180 -8.36 8.93 -16.56
N THR A 181 -8.71 9.99 -15.84
CA THR A 181 -7.76 11.01 -15.40
C THR A 181 -7.57 10.95 -13.87
N PRO A 182 -6.33 10.93 -13.37
CA PRO A 182 -6.09 10.99 -11.93
C PRO A 182 -6.49 12.34 -11.35
N GLY A 183 -7.27 12.31 -10.28
CA GLY A 183 -7.49 13.46 -9.40
C GLY A 183 -6.34 13.64 -8.42
N ASP A 184 -6.52 14.61 -7.52
CA ASP A 184 -5.52 14.97 -6.52
C ASP A 184 -5.14 13.78 -5.64
N LEU A 185 -3.83 13.66 -5.40
CA LEU A 185 -3.29 12.70 -4.45
C LEU A 185 -3.42 13.21 -3.02
N ASP A 186 -3.94 12.37 -2.16
CA ASP A 186 -3.98 12.59 -0.72
C ASP A 186 -3.22 11.46 0.01
N VAL A 187 -2.75 11.73 1.22
CA VAL A 187 -2.14 10.72 2.08
C VAL A 187 -3.04 10.51 3.30
N GLN A 188 -3.57 9.30 3.41
CA GLN A 188 -4.48 8.90 4.47
C GLN A 188 -3.71 8.13 5.55
N LEU A 189 -4.10 8.34 6.81
CA LEU A 189 -3.64 7.61 7.98
C LEU A 189 -4.75 6.68 8.48
N VAL A 190 -4.40 5.42 8.72
CA VAL A 190 -5.22 4.43 9.40
C VAL A 190 -4.45 3.95 10.63
N VAL A 191 -5.09 3.97 11.80
CA VAL A 191 -4.48 3.47 13.04
C VAL A 191 -5.10 2.12 13.37
N GLY A 192 -4.26 1.11 13.57
CA GLY A 192 -4.66 -0.23 14.01
C GLY A 192 -4.24 -0.48 15.45
N GLU A 193 -5.05 -1.21 16.20
CA GLU A 193 -4.71 -1.68 17.54
C GLU A 193 -4.68 -3.20 17.56
N ALA A 194 -3.51 -3.75 17.89
CA ALA A 194 -3.29 -5.19 17.98
C ALA A 194 -3.84 -5.75 19.29
N THR A 195 -4.60 -6.83 19.17
CA THR A 195 -5.09 -7.61 20.30
C THR A 195 -4.71 -9.06 20.08
N GLN A 196 -3.99 -9.65 21.04
CA GLN A 196 -3.66 -11.08 20.98
C GLN A 196 -4.92 -11.91 21.18
N SER A 197 -5.02 -13.00 20.41
CA SER A 197 -5.99 -14.04 20.67
C SER A 197 -5.60 -14.79 21.95
N PRO A 198 -6.56 -15.31 22.74
CA PRO A 198 -6.26 -16.25 23.82
C PRO A 198 -5.46 -17.45 23.28
N ASP A 199 -4.63 -18.04 24.14
CA ASP A 199 -3.76 -19.17 23.78
C ASP A 199 -4.53 -20.28 23.02
N GLY A 200 -4.03 -20.62 21.82
CA GLY A 200 -4.53 -21.73 21.00
C GLY A 200 -5.50 -21.39 19.86
N LYS A 201 -5.83 -20.11 19.61
CA LYS A 201 -6.64 -19.66 18.45
C LYS A 201 -5.78 -18.97 17.37
N PRO A 202 -6.24 -18.89 16.09
CA PRO A 202 -5.50 -18.19 15.05
C PRO A 202 -5.14 -16.76 15.47
N SER A 203 -4.05 -16.27 14.87
CA SER A 203 -3.32 -15.04 15.21
C SER A 203 -4.20 -13.93 15.77
N GLY A 204 -3.68 -13.20 16.76
CA GLY A 204 -4.30 -11.95 17.19
C GLY A 204 -4.65 -11.04 16.00
N MET A 205 -5.66 -10.20 16.18
CA MET A 205 -6.17 -9.36 15.11
C MET A 205 -5.74 -7.91 15.35
N ILE A 206 -5.45 -7.18 14.27
CA ILE A 206 -5.34 -5.73 14.34
C ILE A 206 -6.69 -5.14 14.00
N LYS A 207 -7.32 -4.48 14.97
CA LYS A 207 -8.55 -3.73 14.74
C LYS A 207 -8.18 -2.37 14.13
N TRP A 208 -8.50 -2.20 12.85
CA TRP A 208 -8.21 -0.96 12.14
C TRP A 208 -9.31 0.08 12.37
N GLY A 209 -8.91 1.30 12.72
CA GLY A 209 -9.78 2.47 12.78
C GLY A 209 -10.15 2.98 11.38
N ASP A 210 -10.87 4.09 11.34
CA ASP A 210 -11.28 4.70 10.08
C ASP A 210 -10.16 5.59 9.50
N PRO A 211 -10.04 5.65 8.17
CA PRO A 211 -9.06 6.51 7.53
C PRO A 211 -9.35 7.99 7.81
N LYS A 212 -8.29 8.76 8.02
CA LYS A 212 -8.33 10.21 8.13
C LYS A 212 -7.15 10.82 7.36
N PRO A 213 -7.23 12.06 6.88
CA PRO A 213 -6.08 12.74 6.29
C PRO A 213 -4.88 12.75 7.24
N LEU A 214 -3.69 12.42 6.74
CA LEU A 214 -2.45 12.43 7.53
C LEU A 214 -2.09 13.86 7.94
N LEU A 215 -2.20 14.80 6.99
CA LEU A 215 -2.00 16.22 7.19
C LEU A 215 -3.30 16.96 6.86
N LYS A 216 -3.56 18.08 7.54
CA LYS A 216 -4.67 18.96 7.17
C LYS A 216 -4.38 19.59 5.81
N LYS A 217 -5.39 19.73 4.96
CA LYS A 217 -5.24 20.27 3.60
C LYS A 217 -4.62 21.66 3.59
N GLU A 218 -4.97 22.49 4.58
CA GLU A 218 -4.44 23.83 4.75
C GLU A 218 -2.92 23.81 4.96
N THR A 219 -2.39 22.82 5.69
CA THR A 219 -0.95 22.66 5.95
C THR A 219 -0.16 22.54 4.66
N LEU A 220 -0.63 21.73 3.70
CA LEU A 220 0.01 21.55 2.40
C LEU A 220 -0.24 22.74 1.46
N GLN A 221 -1.37 23.45 1.62
CA GLN A 221 -1.68 24.63 0.81
C GLN A 221 -0.88 25.86 1.21
N THR A 222 -0.58 26.02 2.51
CA THR A 222 0.32 27.06 3.03
C THR A 222 1.80 26.70 2.88
N GLU A 223 2.09 25.50 2.39
CA GLU A 223 3.45 25.03 2.19
C GLU A 223 3.99 25.55 0.85
N ASP A 224 4.89 26.52 0.93
CA ASP A 224 5.54 27.10 -0.26
C ASP A 224 6.54 26.14 -0.92
N ARG A 225 6.87 25.02 -0.25
CA ARG A 225 7.91 24.09 -0.69
C ARG A 225 7.42 22.94 -1.56
N VAL A 226 6.20 22.44 -1.36
CA VAL A 226 5.74 21.19 -2.01
C VAL A 226 4.32 21.33 -2.59
N ASN A 227 4.08 20.69 -3.73
CA ASN A 227 2.75 20.59 -4.34
C ASN A 227 1.93 19.45 -3.72
N TYR A 228 2.55 18.28 -3.59
CA TYR A 228 1.96 17.10 -2.97
C TYR A 228 3.06 16.16 -2.48
N ILE A 229 2.70 15.32 -1.50
CA ILE A 229 3.56 14.26 -0.96
C ILE A 229 2.94 12.88 -1.23
N PHE A 230 3.77 11.85 -1.17
CA PHE A 230 3.36 10.45 -1.29
C PHE A 230 4.20 9.55 -0.38
N PRO A 231 3.64 8.45 0.17
CA PRO A 231 4.36 7.62 1.15
C PRO A 231 5.67 7.02 0.64
N GLY A 232 5.69 6.59 -0.62
CA GLY A 232 6.79 5.81 -1.18
C GLY A 232 6.93 4.41 -0.56
N ALA A 233 7.94 3.66 -1.00
CA ALA A 233 8.19 2.30 -0.52
C ALA A 233 8.85 2.26 0.88
N GLY A 234 8.84 1.08 1.50
CA GLY A 234 9.52 0.80 2.77
C GLY A 234 8.64 1.00 4.00
N SER A 235 9.29 1.20 5.15
CA SER A 235 8.64 1.34 6.45
C SER A 235 8.88 2.72 7.05
N GLY A 236 8.06 3.09 8.02
CA GLY A 236 8.39 4.17 8.95
C GLY A 236 9.32 3.67 10.06
N VAL A 237 9.74 4.59 10.92
CA VAL A 237 10.69 4.37 11.99
C VAL A 237 10.13 4.91 13.29
N LEU A 238 10.21 4.12 14.36
CA LEU A 238 10.04 4.58 15.73
C LEU A 238 11.42 4.96 16.27
N MET A 239 11.60 6.24 16.57
CA MET A 239 12.84 6.77 17.13
C MET A 239 12.95 6.46 18.62
N GLU A 240 14.17 6.45 19.17
CA GLU A 240 14.41 6.16 20.60
C GLU A 240 13.67 7.10 21.55
N ASN A 241 13.47 8.36 21.15
CA ASN A 241 12.71 9.35 21.92
C ASN A 241 11.18 9.21 21.78
N GLY A 242 10.69 8.14 21.17
CA GLY A 242 9.27 7.86 20.97
C GLY A 242 8.64 8.58 19.77
N MET A 243 9.43 9.28 18.95
CA MET A 243 8.93 9.94 17.73
C MET A 243 8.65 8.92 16.63
N LEU A 244 7.47 9.01 16.02
CA LEU A 244 7.11 8.23 14.83
C LEU A 244 7.52 9.02 13.59
N VAL A 245 8.20 8.39 12.65
CA VAL A 245 8.72 9.06 11.45
C VAL A 245 8.40 8.24 10.20
N PHE A 246 7.86 8.90 9.18
CA PHE A 246 7.70 8.36 7.84
C PHE A 246 8.56 9.14 6.86
N PRO A 247 9.55 8.50 6.22
CA PRO A 247 10.13 9.03 4.99
C PRO A 247 9.05 9.07 3.90
N VAL A 248 8.90 10.24 3.26
CA VAL A 248 7.95 10.46 2.18
C VAL A 248 8.64 11.10 0.99
N GLY A 249 8.13 10.84 -0.21
CA GLY A 249 8.49 11.60 -1.41
C GLY A 249 7.53 12.75 -1.61
N GLY A 250 7.92 13.71 -2.44
CA GLY A 250 7.06 14.79 -2.88
C GLY A 250 7.51 15.37 -4.19
N VAL A 251 6.72 16.31 -4.71
CA VAL A 251 7.09 17.14 -5.87
C VAL A 251 7.01 18.59 -5.46
N ASP A 252 8.11 19.33 -5.62
CA ASP A 252 8.18 20.74 -5.25
C ASP A 252 7.36 21.63 -6.22
N LYS A 253 7.29 22.93 -5.92
CA LYS A 253 6.58 23.91 -6.77
C LYS A 253 7.18 24.06 -8.17
N ALA A 254 8.46 23.72 -8.36
CA ALA A 254 9.14 23.73 -9.65
C ALA A 254 8.96 22.40 -10.42
N GLY A 255 8.27 21.41 -9.85
CA GLY A 255 8.03 20.12 -10.47
C GLY A 255 9.15 19.11 -10.26
N LYS A 256 10.10 19.36 -9.34
CA LYS A 256 11.20 18.46 -9.03
C LYS A 256 10.81 17.47 -7.93
N SER A 257 11.20 16.21 -8.08
CA SER A 257 11.06 15.21 -7.02
C SER A 257 11.95 15.56 -5.83
N VAL A 258 11.38 15.46 -4.64
CA VAL A 258 12.05 15.75 -3.37
C VAL A 258 11.77 14.66 -2.35
N SER A 259 12.66 14.51 -1.37
CA SER A 259 12.48 13.63 -0.22
C SER A 259 12.32 14.44 1.06
N MET A 260 11.37 14.04 1.90
CA MET A 260 11.03 14.70 3.16
C MET A 260 10.67 13.66 4.22
N ILE A 261 10.40 14.11 5.45
CA ILE A 261 9.81 13.24 6.48
C ILE A 261 8.52 13.86 7.01
N VAL A 262 7.56 13.00 7.33
CA VAL A 262 6.39 13.37 8.14
C VAL A 262 6.55 12.67 9.48
N TYR A 263 6.40 13.38 10.59
CA TYR A 263 6.66 12.82 11.91
C TYR A 263 5.60 13.22 12.93
N SER A 264 5.49 12.43 13.99
CA SER A 264 4.61 12.68 15.14
C SER A 264 5.39 12.54 16.44
N ARG A 265 5.20 13.50 17.35
CA ARG A 265 5.80 13.50 18.70
C ARG A 265 4.81 13.11 19.79
N ASP A 266 3.54 12.92 19.44
CA ASP A 266 2.40 12.79 20.35
C ASP A 266 1.64 11.48 20.08
N ASN A 267 2.39 10.40 19.81
CA ASN A 267 1.88 9.05 19.59
C ASN A 267 0.84 8.98 18.46
N GLY A 268 1.10 9.71 17.37
CA GLY A 268 0.28 9.72 16.15
C GLY A 268 -1.02 10.52 16.26
N SER A 269 -1.18 11.34 17.31
CA SER A 269 -2.31 12.24 17.48
C SER A 269 -2.28 13.38 16.46
N SER A 270 -1.10 13.95 16.21
CA SER A 270 -0.83 14.93 15.16
C SER A 270 0.45 14.59 14.38
N TRP A 271 0.51 15.07 13.14
CA TRP A 271 1.63 14.83 12.23
C TRP A 271 2.08 16.14 11.60
N VAL A 272 3.40 16.28 11.44
CA VAL A 272 4.06 17.48 10.94
C VAL A 272 4.99 17.11 9.80
N LEU A 273 4.95 17.89 8.72
CA LEU A 273 5.90 17.78 7.61
C LEU A 273 7.22 18.48 8.00
N SER A 274 8.36 17.84 7.75
CA SER A 274 9.66 18.42 8.05
C SER A 274 9.98 19.63 7.20
N GLU A 275 10.83 20.52 7.74
CA GLU A 275 11.30 21.65 6.98
C GLU A 275 12.43 21.33 6.00
N GLY A 276 13.25 20.33 6.34
CA GLY A 276 14.32 19.84 5.48
C GLY A 276 13.77 19.13 4.25
N VAL A 277 14.43 19.38 3.11
CA VAL A 277 14.13 18.79 1.81
C VAL A 277 15.44 18.30 1.21
N SER A 278 15.46 17.09 0.64
CA SER A 278 16.59 16.54 -0.12
C SER A 278 16.24 16.27 -1.57
#